data_AF-A0A1W6YES4-F1
#
_entry.id   AF-A0A1W6YES4-F1
#
_cell.length_a   1.000
_cell.length_b   1.000
_cell.length_c   1.000
_cell.angle_alpha   90.00
_cell.angle_beta   90.00
_cell.angle_gamma   90.00
#
_symmetry.space_group_name_H-M   'P 1'
#
loop_
_entity.id
_entity.type
_entity.pdbx_description
1 polymer ?
#
loop_
_entity_poly.entity_id
_entity_poly.type
_entity_poly.pdbx_seq_one_letter_code
_entity_poly.pdbx_strand_id
1 'polypeptide(L)' 'MANTPDTPRPRSSFLQTLKAVAWGMLGIRKGSGYQEDARLNPVHLIIAGVLAGVIFVVVLVSIVRWVVASHG' A
#
# COMPACT_ATOMS: atom_id res chain seq x y z
N MET A 1 -38.31 18.21 17.64
CA MET A 1 -37.86 16.94 17.03
C MET A 1 -37.85 17.18 15.53
N ALA A 2 -36.76 17.12 14.75
CA ALA A 2 -35.39 16.67 14.93
C ALA A 2 -34.49 17.52 14.00
N ASN A 3 -33.26 17.83 14.42
CA ASN A 3 -32.20 18.32 13.53
C ASN A 3 -31.59 17.09 12.86
N THR A 4 -31.83 16.88 11.57
CA THR A 4 -31.13 15.86 10.78
C THR A 4 -29.99 16.56 10.04
N PRO A 5 -28.71 16.25 10.30
CA PRO A 5 -27.63 16.77 9.49
C PRO A 5 -27.65 16.11 8.11
N ASP A 6 -28.10 16.84 7.10
CA ASP A 6 -27.88 16.52 5.69
C ASP A 6 -26.37 16.55 5.45
N THR A 7 -25.73 15.39 5.52
CA THR A 7 -24.29 15.25 5.22
C THR A 7 -24.18 14.90 3.73
N PRO A 8 -23.70 15.80 2.85
CA PRO A 8 -23.49 15.47 1.45
C PRO A 8 -22.42 14.37 1.38
N ARG A 9 -22.81 13.17 0.94
CA ARG A 9 -21.89 12.08 0.62
C ARG A 9 -20.78 12.63 -0.30
N PRO A 10 -19.49 12.64 0.10
CA PRO A 10 -18.43 13.10 -0.78
C PRO A 10 -18.33 12.15 -1.97
N ARG A 11 -18.84 12.60 -3.13
CA ARG A 11 -18.61 11.97 -4.41
C ARG A 11 -17.14 12.13 -4.78
N SER A 12 -16.31 11.14 -4.54
CA SER A 12 -15.05 10.93 -5.30
C SER A 12 -14.36 9.58 -4.98
N SER A 13 -15.16 8.52 -4.89
CA SER A 13 -14.76 7.13 -5.08
C SER A 13 -13.79 6.94 -6.26
N PHE A 14 -13.85 7.78 -7.30
CA PHE A 14 -12.94 7.72 -8.45
C PHE A 14 -11.48 8.07 -8.14
N LEU A 15 -11.23 9.18 -7.44
CA LEU A 15 -9.87 9.53 -6.97
C LEU A 15 -9.39 8.52 -5.92
N GLN A 16 -10.30 7.95 -5.13
CA GLN A 16 -10.00 6.88 -4.19
C GLN A 16 -9.58 5.58 -4.89
N THR A 17 -10.24 5.24 -6.00
CA THR A 17 -9.95 4.11 -6.89
C THR A 17 -8.64 4.34 -7.65
N LEU A 18 -8.43 5.50 -8.25
CA LEU A 18 -7.14 5.88 -8.86
C LEU A 18 -6.00 5.83 -7.85
N LYS A 19 -6.20 6.39 -6.66
CA LYS A 19 -5.24 6.27 -5.55
C LYS A 19 -5.08 4.81 -5.11
N ALA A 20 -6.13 4.00 -5.08
CA ALA A 20 -6.05 2.59 -4.73
C ALA A 20 -5.28 1.77 -5.78
N VAL A 21 -5.47 2.08 -7.07
CA VAL A 21 -4.75 1.49 -8.19
C VAL A 21 -3.30 1.96 -8.18
N ALA A 22 -3.01 3.25 -7.99
CA ALA A 22 -1.65 3.78 -7.88
C ALA A 22 -0.89 3.22 -6.67
N TRP A 23 -1.56 3.06 -5.52
CA TRP A 23 -1.00 2.39 -4.35
C TRP A 23 -0.85 0.88 -4.57
N GLY A 24 -1.73 0.26 -5.36
CA GLY A 24 -1.61 -1.11 -5.83
C GLY A 24 -0.44 -1.31 -6.79
N MET A 25 -0.16 -0.33 -7.66
CA MET A 25 0.99 -0.35 -8.59
C MET A 25 2.32 -0.16 -7.86
N LEU A 26 2.33 0.61 -6.76
CA LEU A 26 3.52 0.87 -5.96
C LEU A 26 3.73 -0.14 -4.82
N GLY A 27 2.78 -1.05 -4.56
CA GLY A 27 2.88 -2.08 -3.51
C GLY A 27 2.72 -1.56 -2.06
N ILE A 28 2.35 -0.30 -1.88
CA ILE A 28 2.17 0.32 -0.57
C ILE A 28 0.72 0.05 -0.17
N ARG A 29 0.50 -0.83 0.81
CA ARG A 29 -0.85 -1.11 1.32
C ARG A 29 -1.42 0.20 1.86
N LYS A 30 -2.50 0.70 1.23
CA LYS A 30 -3.25 1.86 1.72
C LYS A 30 -3.70 1.53 3.14
N GLY A 31 -3.07 2.15 4.13
CA GLY A 31 -3.45 2.13 5.54
C GLY A 31 -4.77 2.88 5.75
N SER A 32 -5.85 2.42 5.09
CA SER A 32 -7.22 2.85 5.37
C SER A 32 -8.00 1.78 6.13
N GLY A 33 -7.31 0.82 6.77
CA GLY A 33 -7.87 -0.01 7.83
C GLY A 33 -7.84 0.70 9.17
N TYR A 34 -8.23 1.98 9.20
CA TYR A 34 -8.19 2.83 10.40
C TYR A 34 -9.58 3.32 10.78
N GLN A 35 -10.60 2.44 10.85
CA GLN A 35 -11.77 2.81 11.65
C GLN A 35 -12.46 1.65 12.40
N GLU A 36 -12.26 0.38 12.03
CA GLU A 36 -12.83 -0.74 12.82
C GLU A 36 -11.78 -1.62 13.51
N ASP A 37 -10.60 -1.84 12.90
CA ASP A 37 -9.60 -2.79 13.41
C ASP A 37 -8.33 -2.16 14.02
N ALA A 38 -8.34 -0.84 14.28
CA ALA A 38 -7.20 -0.12 14.88
C ALA A 38 -6.88 -0.56 16.33
N ARG A 39 -7.66 -1.48 16.89
CA ARG A 39 -7.42 -2.09 18.20
C ARG A 39 -6.56 -3.36 18.16
N LEU A 40 -6.25 -3.96 16.99
CA LEU A 40 -5.75 -5.36 16.97
C LEU A 40 -4.46 -5.74 16.21
N ASN A 41 -3.79 -4.92 15.37
CA ASN A 41 -2.30 -4.91 15.22
C ASN A 41 -1.78 -4.20 13.94
N PRO A 42 -1.26 -2.96 14.03
CA PRO A 42 -0.59 -2.24 12.94
C PRO A 42 0.73 -2.88 12.46
N VAL A 43 1.25 -3.83 13.24
CA VAL A 43 2.49 -4.58 12.99
C VAL A 43 2.48 -5.32 11.65
N HIS A 44 1.33 -5.86 11.22
CA HIS A 44 1.26 -6.65 10.00
C HIS A 44 1.56 -5.83 8.72
N LEU A 45 1.22 -4.53 8.73
CA LEU A 45 1.51 -3.62 7.62
C LEU A 45 3.00 -3.32 7.50
N ILE A 46 3.67 -3.17 8.65
CA ILE A 46 5.11 -2.93 8.73
C ILE A 46 5.86 -4.17 8.23
N ILE A 47 5.45 -5.37 8.66
CA ILE A 47 6.05 -6.63 8.20
C ILE A 47 5.87 -6.80 6.68
N ALA A 48 4.67 -6.55 6.14
CA ALA A 48 4.41 -6.67 4.71
C ALA A 48 5.24 -5.67 3.88
N GLY A 49 5.36 -4.42 4.34
CA GLY A 49 6.18 -3.40 3.67
C GLY A 49 7.67 -3.72 3.70
N VAL A 50 8.18 -4.18 4.86
CA VAL A 50 9.57 -4.61 5.00
C VAL A 50 9.86 -5.80 4.10
N LEU A 51 8.98 -6.81 4.08
CA LEU A 51 9.16 -7.99 3.25
C LEU A 51 9.17 -7.64 1.75
N ALA A 52 8.27 -6.75 1.29
CA ALA A 52 8.26 -6.26 -0.08
C ALA A 52 9.55 -5.50 -0.43
N GLY A 53 10.06 -4.66 0.48
CA GLY A 53 11.33 -3.96 0.31
C GLY A 53 12.52 -4.92 0.22
N VAL A 54 12.57 -5.93 1.08
CA VAL A 54 13.62 -6.97 1.04
C VAL A 54 13.59 -7.71 -0.30
N ILE A 55 12.41 -8.14 -0.76
CA ILE A 55 12.26 -8.82 -2.05
C ILE A 55 12.75 -7.93 -3.19
N PHE A 56 12.39 -6.65 -3.20
CA PHE A 56 12.81 -5.70 -4.23
C PHE A 56 14.34 -5.59 -4.31
N VAL A 57 15.01 -5.46 -3.15
CA VAL A 57 16.47 -5.40 -3.08
C VAL A 57 17.11 -6.70 -3.57
N VAL A 58 16.60 -7.86 -3.15
CA VAL A 58 17.11 -9.17 -3.59
C VAL A 58 17.00 -9.34 -5.09
N VAL A 59 15.86 -8.95 -5.69
CA VAL A 59 15.66 -9.00 -7.14
C VAL A 59 16.69 -8.12 -7.85
N LEU A 60 16.86 -6.88 -7.41
CA LEU A 60 17.81 -5.95 -8.02
C LEU A 60 19.25 -6.49 -7.95
N VAL A 61 19.67 -6.97 -6.77
CA VAL A 61 21.00 -7.55 -6.57
C VAL A 61 21.20 -8.80 -7.42
N SER A 62 20.18 -9.65 -7.56
CA SER A 62 20.27 -10.85 -8.40
C SER A 62 20.50 -10.50 -9.86
N ILE A 63 19.79 -9.48 -10.37
CA ILE A 63 19.98 -8.97 -11.73
C ILE A 63 21.41 -8.43 -11.89
N VAL A 64 21.89 -7.60 -10.95
CA VAL A 64 23.25 -7.05 -11.01
C VAL A 64 24.30 -8.15 -11.02
N ARG A 65 24.17 -9.14 -10.13
CA ARG A 65 25.09 -10.30 -10.09
C ARG A 65 25.10 -11.07 -11.40
N TRP A 66 23.92 -11.24 -12.02
CA TRP A 66 23.80 -11.92 -13.30
C TRP A 66 24.47 -11.13 -14.44
N VAL A 67 24.26 -9.82 -14.50
CA VAL A 67 24.90 -8.94 -15.50
C VAL A 67 26.42 -8.90 -15.34
N VAL A 68 26.93 -8.84 -14.10
CA VAL A 68 28.36 -8.86 -13.82
C VAL A 68 28.97 -10.21 -14.19
N ALA A 69 28.30 -11.32 -13.86
CA ALA A 69 28.74 -12.66 -14.23
C ALA A 69 28.66 -12.91 -15.75
N SER A 70 27.82 -12.19 -16.49
CA SER A 70 27.69 -12.35 -17.94
C SER A 70 28.67 -11.49 -18.75
N HIS A 71 29.24 -10.43 -18.16
CA HIS A 71 30.20 -9.53 -18.80
C HIS A 71 31.64 -9.71 -18.27
N GLY A 72 31.86 -10.68 -17.39
CA GLY A 72 33.16 -11.09 -16.86
C GLY A 72 33.66 -12.40 -17.46
#